data_AF-A0A7W3RJ47-F1
#
_entry.id   AF-A0A7W3RJ47-F1
#
_cell.length_a   1.000
_cell.length_b   1.000
_cell.length_c   1.000
_cell.angle_alpha   90.00
_cell.angle_beta   90.00
_cell.angle_gamma   90.00
#
_symmetry.space_group_name_H-M   'P 1'
#
loop_
_entity.id
_entity.type
_entity.pdbx_description
1 polymer ?
#
loop_
_entity_poly.entity_id
_entity_poly.type
_entity_poly.pdbx_seq_one_letter_code
_entity_poly.pdbx_strand_id
1 'polypeptide(L)'
;EQSVRKEIKKELKTAIERAQKNKTDILGFGEVVHRTRPNQFKKLKTEWNDVYFPKLDVDIMVEAYVRRAGLRNKSFLSGLKENQK
;
A
#
# COMPACT_ATOMS: atom_id res chain seq x y z
N GLU A 1 3.84 -12.02 9.44
CA GLU A 1 4.40 -11.01 8.52
C GLU A 1 3.91 -11.17 7.08
N GLN A 2 4.01 -12.35 6.46
CA GLN A 2 3.61 -12.54 5.06
C GLN A 2 2.13 -12.24 4.77
N SER A 3 1.20 -12.67 5.64
CA SER A 3 -0.23 -12.31 5.52
C SER A 3 -0.47 -10.80 5.64
N VAL A 4 0.25 -10.11 6.53
CA VAL A 4 0.17 -8.65 6.70
C VAL A 4 0.67 -7.95 5.44
N ARG A 5 1.80 -8.37 4.88
CA ARG A 5 2.34 -7.82 3.61
C ARG A 5 1.34 -7.98 2.47
N LYS A 6 0.69 -9.14 2.37
CA LYS A 6 -0.31 -9.43 1.34
C LYS A 6 -1.53 -8.52 1.47
N GLU A 7 -2.03 -8.31 2.69
CA GLU A 7 -3.20 -7.43 2.89
C GLU A 7 -2.86 -5.97 2.59
N ILE A 8 -1.72 -5.46 3.09
CA ILE A 8 -1.26 -4.10 2.77
C ILE A 8 -1.11 -3.92 1.26
N LYS A 9 -0.48 -4.89 0.56
CA LYS A 9 -0.31 -4.82 -0.90
C LYS A 9 -1.66 -4.77 -1.62
N LYS A 10 -2.65 -5.51 -1.14
CA LYS A 10 -4.01 -5.53 -1.70
C LYS A 10 -4.72 -4.19 -1.47
N GLU A 11 -4.67 -3.65 -0.25
CA GLU A 11 -5.26 -2.35 0.08
C GLU A 11 -4.65 -1.21 -0.76
N LEU A 12 -3.32 -1.17 -0.86
CA LEU A 12 -2.61 -0.20 -1.69
C LEU A 12 -3.01 -0.32 -3.16
N LYS A 13 -3.08 -1.55 -3.69
CA LYS A 13 -3.52 -1.80 -5.07
C LYS A 13 -4.92 -1.24 -5.30
N THR A 14 -5.88 -1.53 -4.43
CA THR A 14 -7.25 -1.01 -4.55
C THR A 14 -7.31 0.51 -4.43
N ALA A 15 -6.50 1.12 -3.55
CA ALA A 15 -6.43 2.57 -3.42
C ALA A 15 -5.88 3.23 -4.70
N ILE A 16 -4.82 2.68 -5.28
CA ILE A 16 -4.22 3.15 -6.53
C ILE A 16 -5.21 3.01 -7.69
N GLU A 17 -5.84 1.83 -7.84
CA GLU A 17 -6.84 1.60 -8.89
C GLU A 17 -8.01 2.59 -8.80
N ARG A 18 -8.46 2.89 -7.57
CA ARG A 18 -9.52 3.87 -7.35
C ARG A 18 -9.07 5.29 -7.68
N ALA A 19 -7.85 5.66 -7.31
CA ALA A 19 -7.26 6.95 -7.65
C ALA A 19 -7.14 7.12 -9.18
N GLN A 20 -6.62 6.09 -9.88
CA GLN A 20 -6.51 6.06 -11.34
C GLN A 20 -7.88 6.16 -12.03
N LYS A 21 -8.88 5.40 -11.56
CA LYS A 21 -10.25 5.47 -12.08
C LYS A 21 -10.87 6.85 -11.91
N ASN A 22 -10.61 7.49 -10.78
CA ASN A 22 -11.09 8.83 -10.48
C ASN A 22 -10.24 9.93 -11.13
N LYS A 23 -9.15 9.57 -11.81
CA LYS A 23 -8.21 10.51 -12.44
C LYS A 23 -7.63 11.54 -11.47
N THR A 24 -7.40 11.12 -10.22
CA THR A 24 -6.87 12.03 -9.18
C THR A 24 -5.65 11.41 -8.53
N ASP A 25 -4.50 12.07 -8.71
CA ASP A 25 -3.24 11.68 -8.10
C ASP A 25 -3.14 12.13 -6.64
N ILE A 26 -3.85 11.43 -5.75
CA ILE A 26 -3.83 11.69 -4.30
C ILE A 26 -2.53 11.19 -3.62
N LEU A 27 -1.74 10.37 -4.32
CA LEU A 27 -0.52 9.74 -3.80
C LEU A 27 0.75 10.54 -4.16
N GLY A 28 0.65 11.47 -5.11
CA GLY A 28 1.71 12.42 -5.43
C GLY A 28 2.74 11.89 -6.44
N PHE A 29 2.37 10.97 -7.33
CA PHE A 29 3.27 10.45 -8.36
C PHE A 29 3.79 11.57 -9.29
N GLY A 30 2.90 12.49 -9.68
CA GLY A 30 3.22 13.63 -10.53
C GLY A 30 4.24 14.55 -9.90
N GLU A 31 4.18 14.75 -8.58
CA GLU A 31 5.17 15.54 -7.85
C GLU A 31 6.56 14.88 -7.85
N VAL A 32 6.61 13.55 -7.73
CA VAL A 32 7.88 12.82 -7.86
C VAL A 32 8.46 12.96 -9.27
N VAL A 33 7.62 12.88 -10.31
CA VAL A 33 8.06 13.10 -11.70
C VAL A 33 8.50 14.54 -11.93
N HIS A 34 7.78 15.51 -11.36
CA HIS A 34 8.15 16.92 -11.42
C HIS A 34 9.52 17.19 -10.80
N ARG A 35 9.78 16.64 -9.60
CA ARG A 35 11.04 16.80 -8.88
C ARG A 35 12.21 16.13 -9.60
N THR A 36 12.00 14.95 -10.18
CA THR A 36 13.08 14.18 -10.82
C THR A 36 13.32 14.55 -12.28
N ARG A 37 12.27 14.95 -13.01
CA ARG A 37 12.29 15.21 -14.46
C ARG A 37 11.42 16.43 -14.81
N PRO A 38 11.77 17.64 -14.34
CA PRO A 38 10.92 18.82 -14.47
C PRO A 38 10.61 19.19 -15.92
N ASN A 39 11.58 19.05 -16.84
CA ASN A 39 11.38 19.37 -18.26
C ASN A 39 10.40 18.42 -18.96
N GLN A 40 10.38 17.15 -18.56
CA GLN A 40 9.40 16.19 -19.07
C GLN A 40 8.03 16.46 -18.44
N PHE A 41 7.99 16.67 -17.12
CA PHE A 41 6.74 16.98 -16.43
C PHE A 41 6.04 18.22 -16.99
N LYS A 42 6.78 19.26 -17.39
CA LYS A 42 6.22 20.45 -18.06
C LYS A 42 5.40 20.12 -19.31
N LYS A 43 5.74 19.06 -20.04
CA LYS A 43 5.00 18.60 -21.23
C LYS A 43 3.78 17.75 -20.85
N LEU A 44 3.89 16.99 -19.76
CA LEU A 44 2.86 16.05 -19.32
C LEU A 44 1.80 16.69 -18.41
N LYS A 45 2.14 17.77 -17.70
CA LYS A 45 1.34 18.35 -16.60
C LYS A 45 -0.11 18.65 -16.98
N THR A 46 -0.35 19.10 -18.20
CA THR A 46 -1.68 19.52 -18.68
C THR A 46 -2.61 18.32 -18.81
N GLU A 47 -2.08 17.16 -19.18
CA GLU A 47 -2.85 15.93 -19.39
C GLU A 47 -2.51 14.87 -18.33
N TRP A 48 -1.84 15.25 -17.24
CA TRP A 48 -1.30 14.31 -16.25
C TRP A 48 -2.41 13.41 -15.69
N ASN A 49 -3.45 14.03 -15.15
CA ASN A 49 -4.57 13.34 -14.53
C ASN A 49 -5.46 12.62 -15.55
N ASP A 50 -5.56 13.13 -16.77
CA ASP A 50 -6.49 12.61 -17.77
C ASP A 50 -5.93 11.47 -18.64
N VAL A 51 -4.64 11.52 -18.95
CA VAL A 51 -4.01 10.64 -19.94
C VAL A 51 -2.93 9.77 -19.33
N TYR A 52 -2.04 10.34 -18.52
CA TYR A 52 -0.82 9.66 -18.07
C TYR A 52 -1.02 8.89 -16.78
N PHE A 53 -1.47 9.56 -15.71
CA PHE A 53 -1.67 8.97 -14.40
C PHE A 53 -2.58 7.72 -14.41
N PRO A 54 -3.73 7.71 -15.11
CA PRO A 54 -4.61 6.54 -15.16
C PRO A 54 -3.99 5.31 -15.84
N LYS A 55 -2.92 5.49 -16.61
CA LYS A 55 -2.24 4.42 -17.38
C LYS A 55 -0.90 3.99 -16.75
N LEU A 56 -0.52 4.57 -15.61
CA LEU A 56 0.71 4.20 -14.94
C LEU A 56 0.67 2.74 -14.50
N ASP A 57 1.70 1.99 -14.88
CA ASP A 57 1.95 0.68 -14.30
C ASP A 57 2.66 0.86 -12.96
N VAL A 58 2.07 0.31 -11.89
CA VAL A 58 2.54 0.51 -10.52
C VAL A 58 2.89 -0.85 -9.91
N ASP A 59 4.19 -1.11 -9.78
CA ASP A 59 4.66 -2.22 -8.97
C ASP A 59 4.74 -1.82 -7.49
N ILE A 60 4.20 -2.69 -6.64
CA ILE A 60 4.06 -2.45 -5.20
C ILE A 60 4.95 -3.45 -4.45
N MET A 61 5.98 -2.93 -3.79
CA MET A 61 6.85 -3.68 -2.89
C MET A 61 6.51 -3.32 -1.44
N VAL A 62 6.15 -4.33 -0.64
CA VAL A 62 5.78 -4.13 0.77
C VAL A 62 6.76 -4.88 1.67
N GLU A 63 7.55 -4.13 2.42
CA GLU A 63 8.40 -4.64 3.48
C GLU A 63 7.72 -4.37 4.82
N ALA A 64 7.27 -5.44 5.49
CA ALA A 64 6.63 -5.34 6.81
C ALA A 64 7.39 -6.17 7.84
N TYR A 65 7.59 -5.58 9.02
CA TYR A 65 8.27 -6.17 10.18
C TYR A 65 7.35 -6.09 11.39
N VAL A 66 7.02 -7.24 12.00
CA VAL A 66 6.21 -7.29 13.23
C VAL A 66 7.14 -7.14 14.42
N ARG A 67 7.23 -5.92 14.97
CA ARG A 67 8.16 -5.62 16.06
C ARG A 67 7.74 -6.22 17.42
N ARG A 68 6.45 -6.42 17.65
CA ARG A 68 5.89 -7.08 18.85
C ARG A 68 4.56 -7.73 18.47
N ALA A 69 4.40 -9.03 18.69
CA ALA A 69 3.12 -9.69 18.47
C ALA A 69 2.16 -9.56 19.67
N GLY A 70 2.64 -8.99 20.79
CA GLY A 70 2.03 -9.20 22.11
C GLY A 70 2.17 -10.67 22.53
N LEU A 71 2.48 -10.93 23.80
CA LEU A 71 2.35 -12.30 24.33
C LEU A 71 0.87 -12.66 24.33
N ARG A 72 0.38 -13.36 23.29
CA ARG A 72 -0.76 -14.28 23.47
C ARG A 72 -0.25 -15.47 24.28
N ASN A 73 0.11 -15.25 25.54
CA ASN A 73 0.24 -16.37 26.46
C ASN A 73 -1.10 -17.09 26.44
N LYS A 74 -1.06 -18.42 26.35
CA LYS A 74 -2.21 -19.26 26.71
C LYS A 74 -2.78 -18.65 27.98
N SER A 75 -4.02 -18.14 27.91
CA SER A 75 -4.72 -17.64 29.10
C SER A 75 -4.63 -18.73 30.17
N PHE A 76 -4.46 -18.36 31.43
CA PHE A 76 -4.47 -19.30 32.56
C PHE A 76 -5.64 -20.31 32.44
N LEU A 77 -6.80 -19.85 31.94
CA LEU A 77 -7.99 -20.66 31.68
C LEU A 77 -7.80 -21.73 30.60
N SER A 78 -6.97 -21.48 29.59
CA SER A 78 -6.68 -22.46 28.54
C SER A 78 -5.76 -23.58 29.02
N GLY A 79 -4.80 -23.29 29.91
CA GLY A 79 -3.97 -24.32 30.54
C GLY A 79 -4.75 -25.18 31.54
N LEU A 80 -5.72 -24.60 32.24
CA LEU A 80 -6.59 -25.35 33.17
C LEU A 80 -7.45 -26.41 32.46
N LYS A 81 -7.94 -26.13 31.25
CA LYS A 81 -8.75 -27.10 30.47
C LYS A 81 -7.92 -28.26 29.90
N GLU A 82 -6.63 -28.06 29.71
CA GLU A 82 -5.70 -29.06 29.15
C GLU A 82 -5.27 -30.07 30.22
N ASN A 83 -5.16 -29.64 31.49
CA ASN A 83 -4.82 -30.49 32.64
C ASN A 83 -6.03 -31.24 33.25
N GLN A 84 -7.22 -31.11 32.67
CA GLN A 84 -8.45 -31.80 33.08
C GLN A 84 -8.82 -32.95 32.12
N LYS A 85 -7.96 -33.25 31.14
CA LYS A 85 -8.02 -34.45 30.29
C LYS A 85 -6.93 -35.42 30.69
#